data_AF-A0A540VS04-F1
#
_entry.id   AF-A0A540VS04-F1
#
_cell.length_a   1.000
_cell.length_b   1.000
_cell.length_c   1.000
_cell.angle_alpha   90.00
_cell.angle_beta   90.00
_cell.angle_gamma   90.00
#
_symmetry.space_group_name_H-M   'P 1'
#
loop_
_entity.id
_entity.type
_entity.pdbx_description
1 polymer ?
#
loop_
_entity_poly.entity_id
_entity_poly.type
_entity_poly.pdbx_seq_one_letter_code
_entity_poly.pdbx_strand_id
1 'polypeptide(L)'
;MALKSPKNKGTSGEREVIAMLTRWAADVGVVLQLERNLEQTRYGGADINGVPGMEVEVKREQQHNIRTWWGQVTKAAKRTGKRPLLCHRKDRCQWGFRTWAYVVEYDSNGAGVLVPLVVDLDIAQAETWFKACVQQQE
;
A
#
# COMPACT_ATOMS: atom_id res chain seq x y z
N MET A 1 -0.74 6.56 31.79
CA MET A 1 -1.15 6.06 30.46
C MET A 1 -0.25 4.88 30.10
N ALA A 2 -0.80 3.70 29.83
CA ALA A 2 0.01 2.54 29.46
C ALA A 2 0.61 2.73 28.06
N LEU A 3 1.94 2.66 27.95
CA LEU A 3 2.65 2.62 26.67
C LEU A 3 2.15 1.40 25.88
N LYS A 4 1.44 1.63 24.77
CA LYS A 4 1.05 0.54 23.86
C LYS A 4 2.32 -0.15 23.37
N SER A 5 2.39 -1.47 23.53
CA SER A 5 3.50 -2.27 23.03
C SER A 5 3.65 -2.12 21.50
N PRO A 6 4.86 -2.24 20.94
CA PRO A 6 5.09 -2.15 19.49
C PRO A 6 4.18 -3.09 18.67
N LYS A 7 3.90 -4.29 19.20
CA LYS A 7 3.00 -5.28 18.58
C LYS A 7 1.55 -4.77 18.46
N ASN A 8 1.04 -4.15 19.52
CA ASN A 8 -0.32 -3.58 19.53
C ASN A 8 -0.43 -2.40 18.58
N LYS A 9 0.66 -1.63 18.43
CA LYS A 9 0.73 -0.49 17.52
C LYS A 9 0.73 -0.92 16.05
N GLY A 10 1.50 -1.95 15.69
CA GLY A 10 1.48 -2.56 14.35
C GLY A 10 0.09 -3.09 14.00
N THR A 11 -0.47 -3.91 14.90
CA THR A 11 -1.83 -4.46 14.75
C THR A 11 -2.90 -3.39 14.53
N SER A 12 -2.83 -2.28 15.29
CA SER A 12 -3.74 -1.14 15.12
C SER A 12 -3.56 -0.48 13.76
N GLY A 13 -2.32 -0.30 13.30
CA GLY A 13 -2.03 0.30 12.00
C GLY A 13 -2.57 -0.54 10.84
N GLU A 14 -2.37 -1.86 10.88
CA GLU A 14 -2.89 -2.78 9.86
C GLU A 14 -4.42 -2.74 9.80
N ARG A 15 -5.10 -2.72 10.95
CA ARG A 15 -6.57 -2.59 11.01
C ARG A 15 -7.07 -1.25 10.47
N GLU A 16 -6.38 -0.16 10.77
CA GLU A 16 -6.70 1.17 10.21
C GLU A 16 -6.59 1.16 8.67
N VAL A 17 -5.52 0.55 8.12
CA VAL A 17 -5.34 0.43 6.66
C VAL A 17 -6.41 -0.46 6.04
N ILE A 18 -6.72 -1.62 6.62
CA ILE A 18 -7.82 -2.49 6.16
C ILE A 18 -9.12 -1.70 6.08
N ALA A 19 -9.49 -0.97 7.14
CA ALA A 19 -10.71 -0.18 7.16
C ALA A 19 -10.75 0.89 6.07
N MET A 20 -9.62 1.57 5.82
CA MET A 20 -9.52 2.56 4.73
C MET A 20 -9.69 1.91 3.35
N LEU A 21 -8.94 0.86 3.05
CA LEU A 21 -8.98 0.20 1.74
C LEU A 21 -10.35 -0.44 1.47
N THR A 22 -10.96 -1.09 2.47
CA THR A 22 -12.32 -1.64 2.34
C THR A 22 -13.34 -0.55 2.05
N ARG A 23 -13.25 0.60 2.74
CA ARG A 23 -14.14 1.74 2.48
C ARG A 23 -13.94 2.29 1.07
N TRP A 24 -12.68 2.52 0.65
CA TRP A 24 -12.39 3.06 -0.68
C TRP A 24 -12.87 2.15 -1.80
N ALA A 25 -12.74 0.82 -1.63
CA ALA A 25 -13.28 -0.15 -2.58
C ALA A 25 -14.82 -0.09 -2.63
N ALA A 26 -15.47 -0.04 -1.46
CA ALA A 26 -16.93 0.05 -1.39
C ALA A 26 -17.50 1.32 -2.05
N ASP A 27 -16.78 2.46 -1.94
CA ASP A 27 -17.17 3.71 -2.60
C ASP A 27 -17.23 3.59 -4.14
N VAL A 28 -16.57 2.58 -4.72
CA VAL A 28 -16.60 2.27 -6.16
C VAL A 28 -17.31 0.95 -6.49
N GLY A 29 -18.08 0.41 -5.54
CA GLY A 29 -18.89 -0.80 -5.73
C GLY A 29 -18.15 -2.12 -5.57
N VAL A 30 -16.86 -2.10 -5.22
CA VAL A 30 -16.03 -3.31 -5.08
C VAL A 30 -16.03 -3.79 -3.63
N VAL A 31 -16.39 -5.06 -3.41
CA VAL A 31 -16.35 -5.69 -2.07
C VAL A 31 -15.06 -6.48 -1.90
N LEU A 32 -14.20 -6.04 -0.98
CA LEU A 32 -12.95 -6.73 -0.65
C LEU A 32 -13.01 -7.38 0.73
N GLN A 33 -12.60 -8.65 0.80
CA GLN A 33 -12.37 -9.36 2.05
C GLN A 33 -10.89 -9.23 2.44
N LEU A 34 -10.57 -8.18 3.20
CA LEU A 34 -9.21 -7.87 3.62
C LEU A 34 -8.96 -8.35 5.04
N GLU A 35 -7.82 -9.02 5.25
CA GLU A 35 -7.42 -9.54 6.56
C GLU A 35 -5.92 -9.37 6.80
N ARG A 36 -5.56 -9.36 8.08
CA ARG A 36 -4.15 -9.31 8.50
C ARG A 36 -3.51 -10.68 8.29
N ASN A 37 -2.29 -10.70 7.76
CA ASN A 37 -1.52 -11.93 7.64
C ASN A 37 -0.79 -12.25 8.96
N LEU A 38 -1.38 -13.09 9.80
CA LEU A 38 -0.76 -13.48 11.08
C LEU A 38 0.45 -14.42 10.91
N GLU A 39 0.59 -15.07 9.75
CA GLU A 39 1.64 -16.04 9.47
C GLU A 39 2.86 -15.42 8.76
N GLN A 40 2.81 -14.13 8.46
CA GLN A 40 3.86 -13.41 7.73
C GLN A 40 5.25 -13.58 8.38
N THR A 41 5.33 -13.63 9.71
CA THR A 41 6.59 -13.83 10.43
C THR A 41 7.23 -15.20 10.21
N ARG A 42 6.44 -16.21 9.79
CA ARG A 42 6.90 -17.60 9.60
C ARG A 42 7.12 -17.94 8.13
N TYR A 43 6.26 -17.45 7.24
CA TYR A 43 6.28 -17.82 5.82
C TYR A 43 6.51 -16.63 4.87
N GLY A 44 6.65 -15.42 5.42
CA GLY A 44 6.70 -14.18 4.63
C GLY A 44 5.34 -13.80 4.04
N GLY A 45 5.35 -12.81 3.14
CA GLY A 45 4.17 -12.31 2.45
C GLY A 45 3.79 -10.88 2.86
N ALA A 46 2.61 -10.45 2.41
CA ALA A 46 2.08 -9.13 2.69
C ALA A 46 1.58 -9.04 4.13
N ASP A 47 1.59 -7.82 4.70
CA ASP A 47 0.95 -7.53 5.99
C ASP A 47 -0.58 -7.70 5.90
N ILE A 48 -1.16 -7.40 4.72
CA ILE A 48 -2.60 -7.50 4.45
C ILE A 48 -2.84 -8.43 3.24
N ASN A 49 -3.67 -9.45 3.44
CA ASN A 49 -4.15 -10.34 2.38
C ASN A 49 -5.46 -9.82 1.77
N GLY A 50 -5.78 -10.27 0.55
CA GLY A 50 -7.05 -9.99 -0.11
C GLY A 50 -7.09 -8.72 -0.96
N VAL A 51 -5.99 -7.95 -1.03
CA VAL A 51 -5.90 -6.79 -1.94
C VAL A 51 -5.54 -7.27 -3.36
N PRO A 52 -6.44 -7.12 -4.36
CA PRO A 52 -6.23 -7.70 -5.68
C PRO A 52 -4.99 -7.15 -6.39
N GLY A 53 -4.11 -8.05 -6.83
CA GLY A 53 -2.88 -7.70 -7.55
C GLY A 53 -1.85 -6.89 -6.77
N MET A 54 -1.96 -6.77 -5.43
CA MET A 54 -1.05 -5.96 -4.62
C MET A 54 -0.37 -6.74 -3.49
N GLU A 55 0.87 -6.34 -3.21
CA GLU A 55 1.66 -6.73 -2.04
C GLU A 55 1.68 -5.55 -1.08
N VAL A 56 0.97 -5.65 0.06
CA VAL A 56 0.78 -4.53 0.98
C VAL A 56 1.67 -4.65 2.21
N GLU A 57 2.40 -3.59 2.51
CA GLU A 57 3.23 -3.44 3.72
C GLU A 57 2.72 -2.23 4.52
N VAL A 58 2.55 -2.37 5.82
CA VAL A 58 2.05 -1.36 6.74
C VAL A 58 3.08 -1.08 7.84
N LYS A 59 3.53 0.18 7.93
CA LYS A 59 4.51 0.61 8.94
C LYS A 59 4.02 1.80 9.75
N ARG A 60 3.96 1.63 11.07
CA ARG A 60 3.60 2.68 12.01
C ARG A 60 4.69 2.85 13.06
N GLU A 61 5.61 3.78 12.83
CA GLU A 61 6.80 3.97 13.66
C GLU A 61 7.16 5.46 13.78
N GLN A 62 7.86 5.84 14.86
CA GLN A 62 8.28 7.24 15.07
C GLN A 62 9.41 7.64 14.11
N GLN A 63 10.36 6.72 13.88
CA GLN A 63 11.44 6.90 12.93
C GLN A 63 11.04 6.32 11.58
N HIS A 64 11.33 7.06 10.52
CA HIS A 64 10.89 6.74 9.18
C HIS A 64 12.05 6.12 8.40
N ASN A 65 11.96 4.83 8.08
CA ASN A 65 12.93 4.15 7.23
C ASN A 65 12.27 3.69 5.93
N ILE A 66 11.63 4.62 5.22
CA ILE A 66 10.85 4.33 4.00
C ILE A 66 11.69 3.55 2.99
N ARG A 67 12.97 3.91 2.79
CA ARG A 67 13.85 3.24 1.84
C ARG A 67 13.95 1.73 2.13
N THR A 68 14.11 1.36 3.39
CA THR A 68 14.24 -0.04 3.79
C THR A 68 12.93 -0.78 3.65
N TRP A 69 11.82 -0.21 4.13
CA TRP A 69 10.49 -0.79 4.01
C TRP A 69 10.05 -0.94 2.55
N TRP A 70 10.39 0.04 1.71
CA TRP A 70 10.17 -0.01 0.27
C TRP A 70 10.95 -1.16 -0.37
N GLY A 71 12.21 -1.36 0.01
CA GLY A 71 13.00 -2.51 -0.43
C GLY A 71 12.39 -3.86 -0.04
N GLN A 72 11.76 -3.94 1.14
CA GLN A 72 11.06 -5.16 1.59
C GLN A 72 9.84 -5.46 0.72
N VAL A 73 8.92 -4.50 0.57
CA VAL A 73 7.68 -4.70 -0.19
C VAL A 73 7.95 -4.91 -1.68
N THR A 74 8.91 -4.20 -2.28
CA THR A 74 9.26 -4.41 -3.70
C THR A 74 9.89 -5.77 -3.95
N LYS A 75 10.71 -6.28 -3.03
CA LYS A 75 11.25 -7.64 -3.12
C LYS A 75 10.15 -8.69 -3.00
N ALA A 76 9.15 -8.47 -2.15
CA ALA A 76 8.00 -9.36 -2.01
C ALA A 76 7.11 -9.33 -3.27
N ALA A 77 6.74 -8.12 -3.72
CA ALA A 77 6.00 -7.88 -4.95
C ALA A 77 6.65 -8.54 -6.19
N LYS A 78 7.97 -8.45 -6.32
CA LYS A 78 8.71 -9.12 -7.40
C LYS A 78 8.59 -10.65 -7.36
N ARG A 79 8.54 -11.26 -6.16
CA ARG A 79 8.37 -12.72 -6.03
C ARG A 79 6.94 -13.15 -6.34
N THR A 80 5.95 -12.33 -6.01
CA THR A 80 4.53 -12.65 -6.17
C THR A 80 3.95 -12.19 -7.51
N GLY A 81 4.70 -11.40 -8.29
CA GLY A 81 4.22 -10.78 -9.52
C GLY A 81 3.18 -9.67 -9.28
N LYS A 82 3.04 -9.20 -8.04
CA LYS A 82 2.07 -8.18 -7.62
C LYS A 82 2.69 -6.78 -7.64
N ARG A 83 1.86 -5.75 -7.51
CA ARG A 83 2.29 -4.36 -7.34
C ARG A 83 2.57 -4.05 -5.86
N PRO A 84 3.71 -3.45 -5.50
CA PRO A 84 3.99 -3.06 -4.12
C PRO A 84 3.15 -1.86 -3.68
N LEU A 85 2.58 -1.92 -2.48
CA LEU A 85 1.92 -0.81 -1.80
C LEU A 85 2.46 -0.70 -0.37
N LEU A 86 3.21 0.36 -0.09
CA LEU A 86 3.68 0.67 1.26
C LEU A 86 2.78 1.74 1.88
N CYS A 87 2.11 1.39 2.97
CA CYS A 87 1.34 2.30 3.82
C CYS A 87 2.19 2.66 5.05
N HIS A 88 2.53 3.94 5.25
CA HIS A 88 3.38 4.34 6.37
C HIS A 88 2.86 5.56 7.13
N ARG A 89 3.10 5.60 8.44
CA ARG A 89 2.68 6.73 9.28
C ARG A 89 3.52 6.90 10.54
N LYS A 90 3.91 8.15 10.82
CA LYS A 90 4.41 8.56 12.14
C LYS A 90 3.26 8.75 13.12
N ASP A 91 3.50 8.58 14.42
CA ASP A 91 2.40 8.79 15.37
C ASP A 91 1.88 10.22 15.31
N ARG A 92 0.56 10.35 15.33
CA ARG A 92 -0.16 11.63 15.24
C ARG A 92 0.03 12.37 13.91
N CYS A 93 0.64 11.74 12.91
CA CYS A 93 0.64 12.23 11.53
C CYS A 93 -0.43 11.51 10.70
N GLN A 94 -0.67 12.00 9.49
CA GLN A 94 -1.50 11.34 8.48
C GLN A 94 -0.76 10.14 7.86
N TRP A 95 -1.53 9.23 7.24
CA TRP A 95 -0.98 8.14 6.43
C TRP A 95 -0.38 8.69 5.13
N GLY A 96 0.78 8.18 4.77
CA GLY A 96 1.38 8.34 3.45
C GLY A 96 1.53 6.98 2.78
N PHE A 97 1.50 6.99 1.45
CA PHE A 97 1.49 5.78 0.65
C PHE A 97 2.59 5.84 -0.41
N ARG A 98 3.27 4.72 -0.65
CA ARG A 98 4.26 4.62 -1.72
C ARG A 98 3.96 3.42 -2.60
N THR A 99 3.96 3.63 -3.91
CA THR A 99 3.64 2.61 -4.91
C THR A 99 4.37 2.88 -6.23
N TRP A 100 4.24 1.97 -7.19
CA TRP A 100 4.58 2.25 -8.59
C TRP A 100 3.42 2.97 -9.29
N ALA A 101 3.76 3.96 -10.09
CA ALA A 101 2.89 4.56 -11.08
C ALA A 101 3.58 4.53 -12.44
N TYR A 102 2.80 4.73 -13.50
CA TYR A 102 3.32 4.93 -14.84
C TYR A 102 2.85 6.29 -15.31
N VAL A 103 3.77 7.09 -15.85
CA VAL A 103 3.43 8.27 -16.62
C VAL A 103 3.69 7.99 -18.08
N VAL A 104 2.95 8.66 -18.96
CA VAL A 104 3.21 8.62 -20.40
C VAL A 104 3.90 9.91 -20.76
N GLU A 105 5.14 9.81 -21.21
CA GLU A 105 5.88 10.93 -21.79
C GLU A 105 5.71 10.90 -23.29
N TYR A 106 5.22 12.01 -23.86
CA TYR A 106 5.02 12.14 -25.30
C TYR A 106 6.18 12.92 -25.92
N ASP A 107 6.71 12.42 -27.03
CA ASP A 107 7.66 13.17 -27.85
C ASP A 107 6.94 14.27 -28.66
N SER A 108 7.72 15.08 -29.39
CA SER A 108 7.19 16.15 -30.25
C SER A 108 6.32 15.63 -31.41
N ASN A 109 6.35 14.34 -31.71
CA ASN A 109 5.57 13.70 -32.76
C ASN A 109 4.31 13.01 -32.20
N GLY A 110 4.07 13.08 -30.89
CA GLY A 110 2.95 12.44 -30.20
C GLY A 110 3.16 10.95 -29.90
N ALA A 111 4.37 10.41 -30.07
CA ALA A 111 4.69 9.04 -29.66
C ALA A 111 4.88 8.99 -28.13
N GLY A 112 4.12 8.12 -27.46
CA GLY A 112 4.15 7.97 -25.99
C GLY A 112 5.07 6.85 -25.52
N VAL A 113 5.90 7.11 -24.51
CA VAL A 113 6.66 6.11 -23.75
C VAL A 113 6.12 6.02 -22.33
N LEU A 114 5.87 4.79 -21.87
CA LEU A 114 5.55 4.51 -20.48
C LEU A 114 6.82 4.60 -19.63
N VAL A 115 6.83 5.53 -18.68
CA VAL A 115 7.91 5.71 -17.71
C VAL A 115 7.43 5.21 -16.34
N PRO A 116 8.02 4.13 -15.79
CA PRO A 116 7.71 3.69 -14.44
C PRO A 116 8.32 4.64 -13.41
N LEU A 117 7.50 5.09 -12.47
CA LEU A 117 7.91 5.96 -11.36
C LEU A 117 7.60 5.29 -10.02
N VAL A 118 8.41 5.60 -9.02
CA VAL A 118 8.05 5.41 -7.61
C VAL A 118 7.45 6.73 -7.13
N VAL A 119 6.21 6.67 -6.66
CA VAL A 119 5.47 7.85 -6.21
C VAL A 119 5.16 7.76 -4.73
N ASP A 120 5.26 8.90 -4.04
CA ASP A 120 4.72 9.11 -2.70
C ASP A 120 3.39 9.85 -2.83
N LEU A 121 2.35 9.28 -2.26
CA LEU A 121 0.98 9.76 -2.31
C LEU A 121 0.52 10.15 -0.91
N ASP A 122 -0.14 11.29 -0.80
CA ASP A 122 -0.97 11.58 0.36
C ASP A 122 -2.24 10.68 0.36
N ILE A 123 -3.06 10.83 1.40
CA ILE A 123 -4.27 10.00 1.54
C ILE A 123 -5.27 10.19 0.40
N ALA A 124 -5.46 11.40 -0.11
CA ALA A 124 -6.44 11.69 -1.17
C ALA A 124 -5.97 11.16 -2.53
N GLN A 125 -4.67 11.31 -2.80
CA GLN A 125 -4.03 10.75 -3.98
C GLN A 125 -4.04 9.22 -3.95
N ALA A 126 -3.75 8.62 -2.78
CA ALA A 126 -3.79 7.17 -2.60
C ALA A 126 -5.20 6.60 -2.78
N GLU A 127 -6.21 7.28 -2.25
CA GLU A 127 -7.61 6.89 -2.43
C GLU A 127 -8.00 6.87 -3.91
N THR A 128 -7.69 7.95 -4.64
CA THR A 128 -7.97 8.07 -6.08
C THR A 128 -7.28 6.97 -6.87
N TRP A 129 -5.99 6.76 -6.60
CA TRP A 129 -5.19 5.73 -7.26
C TRP A 129 -5.71 4.31 -6.96
N PHE A 130 -6.04 4.02 -5.70
CA PHE A 130 -6.50 2.69 -5.28
C PHE A 130 -7.85 2.34 -5.92
N LYS A 131 -8.80 3.29 -5.91
CA LYS A 131 -10.11 3.16 -6.57
C LYS A 131 -9.95 2.79 -8.04
N ALA A 132 -9.10 3.51 -8.78
CA ALA A 132 -8.81 3.21 -10.17
C ALA A 132 -8.20 1.81 -10.36
N CYS A 133 -7.33 1.37 -9.45
CA CYS A 133 -6.68 0.06 -9.54
C CYS A 133 -7.66 -1.11 -9.33
N VAL A 134 -8.59 -0.99 -8.37
CA VAL A 134 -9.51 -2.10 -8.06
C VAL A 134 -10.66 -2.23 -9.07
N GLN A 135 -11.07 -1.13 -9.70
CA GLN A 135 -12.09 -1.16 -10.77
C GLN A 135 -11.59 -1.82 -12.06
N GLN A 136 -10.27 -1.87 -12.28
CA GLN A 136 -9.67 -2.49 -13.48
C GLN A 136 -9.53 -4.02 -13.36
N GLN A 137 -9.95 -4.63 -12.25
CA GLN A 137 -9.83 -6.07 -12.01
C GLN A 137 -11.16 -6.84 -12.05
N GLU A 138 -12.25 -6.16 -12.48
CA GLU A 138 -13.49 -6.79 -12.95
C GLU A 138 -13.43 -7.08 -14.45
#